data_AF-A0AA87M106-F1
#
_entry.id   AF-A0AA87M106-F1
#
_cell.length_a   1.000
_cell.length_b   1.000
_cell.length_c   1.000
_cell.angle_alpha   90.00
_cell.angle_beta   90.00
_cell.angle_gamma   90.00
#
_symmetry.space_group_name_H-M   'P 1'
#
loop_
_entity.id
_entity.type
_entity.pdbx_description
1 polymer ?
#
loop_
_entity_poly.entity_id
_entity_poly.type
_entity_poly.pdbx_seq_one_letter_code
_entity_poly.pdbx_strand_id
1 'polypeptide(L)'
;MFKIVDGITIEMTAEEEAEFEAFRATLNVPQVPASVSARQFKLQLLAAGLLDQVDAWIASQSKAVQIAYEYSGSFVRTEPMMAAGFSAMGFTDQQIDDFFTAAAAL
;
A
#
# COMPACT_ATOMS: atom_id res chain seq x y z
N MET A 1 0.53 -7.95 33.07
CA MET A 1 0.52 -8.95 31.98
C MET A 1 1.26 -10.18 32.48
N PHE A 2 0.87 -11.39 32.08
CA PHE A 2 1.51 -12.62 32.55
C PHE A 2 2.26 -13.30 31.42
N LYS A 3 3.45 -13.83 31.71
CA LYS A 3 4.24 -14.66 30.79
C LYS A 3 4.42 -16.06 31.38
N ILE A 4 4.69 -17.03 30.51
CA ILE A 4 5.06 -18.38 30.91
C ILE A 4 6.58 -18.50 30.84
N VAL A 5 7.22 -18.87 31.96
CA VAL A 5 8.64 -19.26 31.99
C VAL A 5 8.71 -20.65 32.61
N ASP A 6 9.28 -21.60 31.88
CA ASP A 6 9.40 -23.00 32.30
C ASP A 6 8.05 -23.64 32.74
N GLY A 7 6.96 -23.26 32.07
CA GLY A 7 5.61 -23.77 32.38
C GLY A 7 4.94 -23.10 33.60
N ILE A 8 5.57 -22.09 34.20
CA ILE A 8 5.01 -21.31 35.31
C ILE A 8 4.56 -19.94 34.82
N THR A 9 3.33 -19.59 35.17
CA THR A 9 2.79 -18.23 34.93
C THR A 9 3.41 -17.27 35.94
N ILE A 10 4.13 -16.27 35.43
CA ILE A 10 4.71 -15.19 36.24
C ILE A 10 4.23 -13.83 35.74
N GLU A 11 4.04 -12.89 36.65
CA GLU A 11 3.80 -11.49 36.28
C GLU A 11 5.01 -10.96 35.53
N MET A 12 4.76 -10.28 34.42
CA MET A 12 5.77 -9.56 33.67
C MET A 12 6.22 -8.35 34.48
N THR A 13 7.51 -8.02 34.38
CA THR A 13 7.99 -6.76 34.93
C THR A 13 7.47 -5.58 34.09
N ALA A 14 7.45 -4.37 34.65
CA ALA A 14 7.03 -3.19 33.90
C ALA A 14 7.90 -2.92 32.65
N GLU A 15 9.18 -3.31 32.70
CA GLU A 15 10.10 -3.22 31.56
C GLU A 15 9.72 -4.22 30.45
N GLU A 16 9.44 -5.47 30.82
CA GLU A 16 9.00 -6.51 29.88
C GLU A 16 7.63 -6.19 29.26
N GLU A 17 6.73 -5.58 30.03
CA GLU A 17 5.44 -5.08 29.51
C GLU A 17 5.65 -3.96 28.49
N ALA A 18 6.54 -3.02 28.78
CA ALA A 18 6.85 -1.92 27.86
C ALA A 18 7.47 -2.44 26.55
N GLU A 19 8.40 -3.40 26.63
CA GLU A 19 8.98 -4.04 25.44
C GLU A 19 7.94 -4.81 24.63
N PHE A 20 7.05 -5.54 25.30
CA PHE A 20 5.98 -6.29 24.64
C PHE A 20 4.98 -5.38 23.95
N GLU A 21 4.57 -4.29 24.60
CA GLU A 21 3.66 -3.31 23.99
C GLU A 21 4.34 -2.55 22.84
N ALA A 22 5.63 -2.22 22.95
CA ALA A 22 6.39 -1.66 21.84
C ALA A 22 6.44 -2.65 20.66
N PHE A 23 6.69 -3.94 20.91
CA PHE A 23 6.67 -4.97 19.87
C PHE A 23 5.29 -5.11 19.23
N ARG A 24 4.22 -5.18 20.04
CA ARG A 24 2.85 -5.22 19.52
C ARG A 24 2.49 -4.00 18.69
N ALA A 25 2.96 -2.82 19.09
CA ALA A 25 2.78 -1.60 18.30
C ALA A 25 3.44 -1.73 16.93
N THR A 26 4.60 -2.40 16.80
CA THR A 26 5.22 -2.66 15.49
C THR A 26 4.42 -3.64 14.62
N LEU A 27 3.72 -4.59 15.23
CA LEU A 27 2.85 -5.54 14.51
C LEU A 27 1.52 -4.93 14.04
N ASN A 28 1.08 -3.82 14.64
CA ASN A 28 -0.20 -3.19 14.34
C ASN A 28 -0.09 -2.01 13.36
N VAL A 29 1.03 -1.88 12.64
CA VAL A 29 1.17 -0.89 11.57
C VAL A 29 0.31 -1.33 10.38
N PRO A 30 -0.63 -0.49 9.89
CA PRO A 30 -1.44 -0.81 8.71
C PRO A 30 -0.52 -1.20 7.55
N GLN A 31 -0.67 -2.43 7.07
CA GLN A 31 0.13 -2.91 5.94
C GLN A 31 -0.48 -2.35 4.67
N VAL A 32 0.24 -1.44 4.03
CA VAL A 32 -0.15 -0.88 2.74
C VAL A 32 -0.18 -2.01 1.71
N PRO A 33 -1.28 -2.18 0.95
CA PRO A 33 -1.37 -3.23 -0.06
C PRO A 33 -0.23 -3.12 -1.08
N ALA A 34 0.52 -4.21 -1.26
CA ALA A 34 1.59 -4.27 -2.26
C ALA A 34 1.06 -4.26 -3.70
N SER A 35 -0.21 -4.63 -3.90
CA SER A 35 -0.89 -4.58 -5.19
C SER A 35 -2.40 -4.43 -5.00
N VAL A 36 -3.08 -3.97 -6.04
CA VAL A 36 -4.55 -3.96 -6.14
C VAL A 36 -4.99 -4.50 -7.49
N SER A 37 -6.23 -4.97 -7.60
CA SER A 37 -6.79 -5.36 -8.90
C SER A 37 -6.90 -4.15 -9.84
N ALA A 38 -6.95 -4.40 -11.15
CA ALA A 38 -7.12 -3.34 -12.13
C ALA A 38 -8.41 -2.54 -11.89
N ARG A 39 -9.51 -3.22 -11.53
CA ARG A 39 -10.77 -2.56 -11.18
C ARG A 39 -10.59 -1.59 -10.00
N GLN A 40 -10.01 -2.06 -8.90
CA GLN A 40 -9.75 -1.26 -7.70
C GLN A 40 -8.90 -0.02 -8.02
N PHE A 41 -7.82 -0.22 -8.76
CA PHE A 41 -6.92 0.85 -9.16
C PHE A 41 -7.65 1.93 -9.97
N LYS A 42 -8.37 1.53 -11.02
CA LYS A 42 -9.08 2.46 -11.92
C LYS A 42 -10.23 3.17 -11.22
N LEU A 43 -10.96 2.47 -10.34
CA LEU A 43 -12.01 3.09 -9.54
C LEU A 43 -11.46 4.09 -8.52
N GLN A 44 -10.29 3.83 -7.93
CA GLN A 44 -9.64 4.80 -7.06
C GLN A 44 -9.14 6.03 -7.83
N LEU A 45 -8.59 5.84 -9.04
CA LEU A 45 -8.27 6.97 -9.94
C LEU A 45 -9.51 7.82 -10.24
N LEU A 46 -10.64 7.17 -10.54
CA LEU A 46 -11.91 7.86 -10.76
C LEU A 46 -12.38 8.62 -9.51
N ALA A 47 -12.36 7.96 -8.36
CA ALA A 47 -12.76 8.56 -7.08
C ALA A 47 -11.88 9.75 -6.68
N ALA A 48 -10.59 9.70 -7.01
CA ALA A 48 -9.64 10.79 -6.79
C ALA A 48 -9.69 11.89 -7.87
N GLY A 49 -10.49 11.74 -8.93
CA GLY A 49 -10.54 12.68 -10.05
C GLY A 49 -9.29 12.70 -10.92
N LEU A 50 -8.50 11.63 -10.90
CA LEU A 50 -7.19 11.52 -11.57
C LEU A 50 -7.22 10.69 -12.86
N LEU A 51 -8.32 9.98 -13.13
CA LEU A 51 -8.39 9.03 -14.24
C LEU A 51 -8.03 9.66 -15.59
N ASP A 52 -8.65 10.78 -15.94
CA ASP A 52 -8.38 11.47 -17.22
C ASP A 52 -6.94 11.95 -17.34
N GLN A 53 -6.36 12.43 -16.23
CA GLN A 53 -4.96 12.88 -16.20
C GLN A 53 -3.98 11.72 -16.39
N VAL A 54 -4.25 10.58 -15.73
CA VAL A 54 -3.43 9.37 -15.89
C VAL A 54 -3.57 8.81 -17.29
N ASP A 55 -4.77 8.77 -17.86
CA ASP A 55 -5.00 8.26 -19.22
C ASP A 55 -4.26 9.12 -20.26
N ALA A 56 -4.28 10.45 -20.11
CA ALA A 56 -3.51 11.37 -20.95
C ALA A 56 -1.99 11.13 -20.82
N TRP A 57 -1.50 10.90 -19.60
CA TRP A 57 -0.09 10.58 -19.39
C TRP A 57 0.28 9.23 -20.02
N ILE A 58 -0.51 8.18 -19.82
CA ILE A 58 -0.29 6.85 -20.42
C ILE A 58 -0.25 6.92 -21.94
N ALA A 59 -1.10 7.74 -22.57
CA ALA A 59 -1.11 7.91 -24.03
C ALA A 59 0.23 8.46 -24.58
N SER A 60 1.01 9.19 -23.77
CA SER A 60 2.35 9.67 -24.12
C SER A 60 3.47 8.64 -23.92
N GLN A 61 3.18 7.53 -23.23
CA GLN A 61 4.19 6.51 -22.89
C GLN A 61 4.43 5.53 -24.04
N SER A 62 5.48 4.72 -23.90
CA SER A 62 5.80 3.65 -24.86
C SER A 62 4.62 2.67 -25.03
N LYS A 63 4.57 1.98 -26.18
CA LYS A 63 3.49 1.03 -26.44
C LYS A 63 3.40 -0.10 -25.41
N ALA A 64 4.54 -0.50 -24.85
CA ALA A 64 4.61 -1.51 -23.78
C ALA A 64 3.89 -1.04 -22.50
N VAL A 65 4.09 0.22 -22.09
CA VAL A 65 3.40 0.79 -20.91
C VAL A 65 1.90 0.92 -21.16
N GLN A 66 1.51 1.35 -22.35
CA GLN A 66 0.09 1.40 -22.73
C GLN A 66 -0.57 0.02 -22.65
N ILE A 67 0.09 -1.02 -23.18
CA ILE A 67 -0.40 -2.41 -23.14
C ILE A 67 -0.51 -2.91 -21.69
N ALA A 68 0.51 -2.64 -20.85
CA ALA A 68 0.48 -3.03 -19.45
C ALA A 68 -0.67 -2.35 -18.69
N TYR A 69 -0.85 -1.04 -18.87
CA TYR A 69 -1.94 -0.30 -18.21
C TYR A 69 -3.34 -0.72 -18.65
N GLU A 70 -3.49 -1.17 -19.90
CA GLU A 70 -4.77 -1.62 -20.45
C GLU A 70 -5.11 -3.06 -20.00
N TYR A 71 -4.13 -3.97 -20.04
CA TYR A 71 -4.40 -5.41 -19.96
C TYR A 71 -3.90 -6.10 -18.68
N SER A 72 -3.17 -5.40 -17.80
CA SER A 72 -2.81 -5.97 -16.51
C SER A 72 -4.06 -6.26 -15.67
N GLY A 73 -4.13 -7.45 -15.05
CA GLY A 73 -5.20 -7.79 -14.11
C GLY A 73 -5.02 -7.15 -12.73
N SER A 74 -3.80 -6.72 -12.40
CA SER A 74 -3.43 -6.09 -11.14
C SER A 74 -2.31 -5.09 -11.34
N PHE A 75 -2.21 -4.10 -10.44
CA PHE A 75 -1.11 -3.14 -10.40
C PHE A 75 -0.31 -3.35 -9.12
N VAL A 76 0.97 -3.68 -9.27
CA VAL A 76 1.90 -3.84 -8.15
C VAL A 76 2.57 -2.49 -7.87
N ARG A 77 2.50 -2.05 -6.62
CA ARG A 77 2.93 -0.71 -6.19
C ARG A 77 4.38 -0.39 -6.58
N THR A 78 5.25 -1.38 -6.48
CA THR A 78 6.70 -1.24 -6.70
C THR A 78 7.13 -1.43 -8.15
N GLU A 79 6.20 -1.66 -9.09
CA GLU A 79 6.55 -1.81 -10.49
C GLU A 79 7.04 -0.48 -11.11
N PRO A 80 8.02 -0.52 -12.05
CA PRO A 80 8.59 0.69 -12.63
C PRO A 80 7.56 1.64 -13.26
N MET A 81 6.52 1.11 -13.91
CA MET A 81 5.47 1.96 -14.52
C MET A 81 4.64 2.70 -13.47
N MET A 82 4.43 2.09 -12.30
CA MET A 82 3.68 2.70 -11.19
C MET A 82 4.48 3.84 -10.59
N ALA A 83 5.75 3.60 -10.28
CA ALA A 83 6.66 4.62 -9.76
C ALA A 83 6.76 5.83 -10.72
N ALA A 84 6.91 5.57 -12.03
CA ALA A 84 6.95 6.61 -13.04
C ALA A 84 5.64 7.41 -13.13
N GLY A 85 4.49 6.74 -13.08
CA GLY A 85 3.17 7.37 -13.13
C GLY A 85 2.92 8.26 -11.91
N PHE A 86 3.12 7.75 -10.70
CA PHE A 86 2.93 8.54 -9.48
C PHE A 86 3.90 9.73 -9.39
N SER A 87 5.16 9.54 -9.79
CA SER A 87 6.13 10.63 -9.88
C SER A 87 5.68 11.72 -10.86
N ALA A 88 5.15 11.35 -12.03
CA ALA A 88 4.61 12.30 -13.00
C ALA A 88 3.38 13.06 -12.48
N MET A 89 2.61 12.47 -11.57
CA MET A 89 1.47 13.10 -10.90
C MET A 89 1.87 13.92 -9.66
N GLY A 90 3.16 13.93 -9.29
CA GLY A 90 3.66 14.68 -8.13
C GLY A 90 3.31 14.08 -6.78
N PHE A 91 3.04 12.77 -6.73
CA PHE A 91 2.70 12.09 -5.48
C PHE A 91 3.90 11.96 -4.55
N THR A 92 3.67 12.11 -3.26
CA THR A 92 4.59 11.70 -2.19
C THR A 92 4.42 10.22 -1.85
N ASP A 93 5.39 9.62 -1.18
CA ASP A 93 5.31 8.20 -0.76
C ASP A 93 4.06 7.92 0.09
N GLN A 94 3.72 8.84 1.00
CA GLN A 94 2.51 8.74 1.82
C GLN A 94 1.24 8.79 0.98
N GLN A 95 1.18 9.63 -0.06
CA GLN A 95 0.01 9.69 -0.94
C GLN A 95 -0.14 8.40 -1.76
N ILE A 96 0.97 7.75 -2.11
CA ILE A 96 0.94 6.43 -2.76
C ILE A 96 0.43 5.38 -1.75
N ASP A 97 0.89 5.41 -0.50
CA ASP A 97 0.40 4.53 0.57
C ASP A 97 -1.13 4.66 0.75
N ASP A 98 -1.60 5.91 0.85
CA ASP A 98 -3.02 6.22 1.02
C ASP A 98 -3.84 5.78 -0.21
N PHE A 99 -3.29 5.97 -1.42
CA PHE A 99 -3.94 5.55 -2.66
C PHE A 99 -4.17 4.03 -2.69
N PHE A 100 -3.13 3.23 -2.42
CA PHE A 100 -3.27 1.77 -2.45
C PHE A 100 -4.17 1.24 -1.33
N THR A 101 -4.12 1.87 -0.16
CA THR A 101 -5.00 1.55 0.97
C THR A 101 -6.46 1.82 0.62
N ALA A 102 -6.76 2.97 0.03
CA ALA A 102 -8.11 3.31 -0.42
C ALA A 102 -8.59 2.42 -1.57
N ALA A 103 -7.73 2.16 -2.56
CA ALA A 103 -8.04 1.31 -3.69
C ALA A 103 -8.39 -0.12 -3.26
N ALA A 104 -7.68 -0.69 -2.29
CA ALA A 104 -7.96 -2.05 -1.81
C ALA A 104 -9.33 -2.22 -1.14
N ALA A 105 -9.99 -1.13 -0.74
CA ALA A 105 -11.33 -1.14 -0.17
C ALA A 105 -12.46 -1.13 -1.22
N LEU A 106 -12.14 -1.05 -2.52
CA LEU A 106 -13.10 -0.97 -3.64
C LEU A 106 -13.35 -2.33 -4.32
#